data_AF-A0A1V5ZNQ6-F1
#
_entry.id   AF-A0A1V5ZNQ6-F1
#
_cell.length_a   1.000
_cell.length_b   1.000
_cell.length_c   1.000
_cell.angle_alpha   90.00
_cell.angle_beta   90.00
_cell.angle_gamma   90.00
#
_symmetry.space_group_name_H-M   'P 1'
#
loop_
_entity.id
_entity.type
_entity.pdbx_description
1 polymer ?
#
loop_
_entity_poly.entity_id
_entity_poly.type
_entity_poly.pdbx_seq_one_letter_code
_entity_poly.pdbx_strand_id
1 'polypeptide(L)' 'MGKDLRVIFVKLADRIHNLQTLHYHPEANKREKIALETMKIYVPIAKRLGLYQYQVALENACFKILYPEEFERII' A
#
# COMPACT_ATOMS: atom_id res chain seq x y z
N MET A 1 -11.47 -18.41 -10.31
CA MET A 1 -11.35 -16.95 -10.60
C MET A 1 -9.90 -16.42 -10.45
N GLY A 2 -8.86 -17.24 -10.65
CA GLY A 2 -7.46 -16.89 -10.32
C GLY A 2 -6.42 -17.15 -11.41
N LYS A 3 -6.78 -17.05 -12.69
CA LYS A 3 -5.84 -17.33 -13.81
C LYS A 3 -5.23 -16.08 -14.45
N ASP A 4 -5.76 -14.89 -14.20
CA ASP A 4 -5.34 -13.69 -14.92
C ASP A 4 -4.55 -12.73 -14.03
N LEU A 5 -3.25 -12.64 -14.31
CA LEU A 5 -2.32 -11.73 -13.64
C LEU A 5 -2.73 -10.25 -13.82
N ARG A 6 -3.43 -9.89 -14.90
CA ARG A 6 -3.91 -8.53 -15.15
C ARG A 6 -4.84 -8.04 -14.03
N VAL A 7 -5.63 -8.94 -13.44
CA VAL A 7 -6.50 -8.60 -12.31
C VAL A 7 -5.69 -8.21 -11.08
N ILE A 8 -4.56 -8.88 -10.85
CA ILE A 8 -3.65 -8.54 -9.75
C ILE A 8 -2.97 -7.20 -10.00
N PHE A 9 -2.50 -6.94 -11.23
CA PHE A 9 -1.91 -5.65 -11.59
C PHE A 9 -2.87 -4.48 -11.37
N VAL A 10 -4.11 -4.60 -11.82
CA VAL A 10 -5.14 -3.55 -11.61
C VAL A 10 -5.39 -3.34 -10.12
N LYS A 11 -5.50 -4.42 -9.32
CA LYS A 11 -5.71 -4.31 -7.87
C LYS A 11 -4.53 -3.68 -7.14
N LEU A 12 -3.29 -3.96 -7.55
CA LEU A 12 -2.11 -3.34 -6.95
C LEU A 12 -2.04 -1.85 -7.30
N ALA A 13 -2.31 -1.48 -8.55
CA ALA A 13 -2.34 -0.08 -8.99
C ALA A 13 -3.43 0.72 -8.26
N ASP A 14 -4.64 0.17 -8.17
CA ASP A 14 -5.75 0.75 -7.40
C ASP A 14 -5.37 0.90 -5.92
N ARG A 15 -4.71 -0.11 -5.32
CA ARG A 15 -4.27 -0.02 -3.93
C ARG A 15 -3.25 1.09 -3.71
N ILE A 16 -2.30 1.28 -4.61
CA ILE A 16 -1.32 2.39 -4.54
C ILE A 16 -2.07 3.73 -4.55
N HIS A 17 -2.99 3.92 -5.50
CA HIS A 17 -3.77 5.16 -5.59
C HIS A 17 -4.61 5.40 -4.32
N ASN A 18 -5.26 4.36 -3.80
CA ASN A 18 -6.06 4.45 -2.57
C ASN A 18 -5.22 4.85 -1.34
N LEU A 19 -3.96 4.43 -1.26
CA LEU A 19 -3.06 4.86 -0.18
C LEU A 19 -2.63 6.32 -0.34
N GLN A 20 -2.45 6.79 -1.59
CA GLN A 20 -2.07 8.19 -1.87
C GLN A 20 -3.18 9.20 -1.52
N THR A 21 -4.44 8.76 -1.51
CA THR A 21 -5.61 9.58 -1.18
C THR A 21 -6.19 9.26 0.20
N LEU A 22 -5.57 8.35 0.95
CA LEU A 22 -6.12 7.82 2.20
C LEU A 22 -6.25 8.89 3.29
N HIS A 23 -5.48 9.98 3.22
CA HIS A 23 -5.57 11.10 4.16
C HIS A 23 -6.94 11.78 4.17
N TYR A 24 -7.69 11.71 3.07
CA TYR A 24 -9.07 12.22 2.99
C TYR A 24 -10.08 11.37 3.77
N HIS A 25 -9.73 10.15 4.17
CA HIS A 25 -10.62 9.34 4.99
C HIS A 25 -10.71 9.93 6.42
N PRO A 26 -11.92 10.20 6.93
CA PRO A 26 -12.09 10.94 8.19
C PRO A 26 -11.62 10.15 9.42
N GLU A 27 -11.75 8.82 9.39
CA GLU A 27 -11.40 7.96 10.52
C GLU A 27 -9.93 7.51 10.48
N ALA A 28 -9.11 7.97 11.45
CA ALA A 28 -7.71 7.58 11.56
C ALA A 28 -7.50 6.06 11.69
N ASN A 29 -8.27 5.39 12.56
CA ASN A 29 -8.19 3.94 12.76
C ASN A 29 -8.40 3.14 11.47
N LYS A 30 -9.27 3.64 10.59
CA LYS A 30 -9.54 2.99 9.30
C LYS A 30 -8.39 3.18 8.33
N ARG A 31 -7.71 4.33 8.35
CA ARG A 31 -6.48 4.56 7.58
C ARG A 31 -5.38 3.58 7.99
N GLU A 32 -5.13 3.45 9.29
CA GLU A 32 -4.15 2.50 9.81
C GLU A 32 -4.48 1.05 9.45
N LYS A 33 -5.74 0.65 9.59
CA LYS A 33 -6.18 -0.71 9.23
C LYS A 33 -5.92 -1.02 7.76
N ILE A 34 -6.19 -0.07 6.86
CA ILE A 34 -5.94 -0.22 5.42
C ILE A 34 -4.44 -0.30 5.13
N ALA A 35 -3.62 0.51 5.78
CA ALA A 35 -2.16 0.45 5.63
C ALA A 35 -1.59 -0.89 6.16
N LEU A 36 -2.06 -1.38 7.31
CA LEU A 36 -1.66 -2.67 7.86
C LEU A 36 -2.09 -3.84 6.95
N GLU A 37 -3.30 -3.80 6.40
CA GLU A 37 -3.76 -4.81 5.43
C GLU A 37 -2.88 -4.78 4.17
N THR A 38 -2.54 -3.59 3.69
CA THR A 38 -1.66 -3.41 2.53
C THR A 38 -0.29 -4.06 2.77
N MET A 39 0.33 -3.78 3.92
CA MET A 39 1.61 -4.36 4.30
C MET A 39 1.56 -5.89 4.42
N LYS A 40 0.45 -6.44 4.93
CA LYS A 40 0.31 -7.89 5.15
C LYS A 40 -0.05 -8.68 3.88
N ILE A 41 -0.75 -8.06 2.93
CA ILE A 41 -1.31 -8.76 1.77
C ILE A 41 -0.69 -8.28 0.46
N TYR A 42 -0.76 -6.97 0.17
CA TYR A 42 -0.45 -6.44 -1.15
C TYR A 42 1.07 -6.31 -1.38
N VAL A 43 1.83 -5.91 -0.35
CA VAL A 43 3.29 -5.84 -0.40
C VAL A 43 3.92 -7.22 -0.69
N PRO A 44 3.56 -8.31 0.03
CA PRO A 44 4.04 -9.65 -0.30
C PRO A 44 3.65 -10.13 -1.70
N ILE A 45 2.46 -9.76 -2.20
CA ILE A 45 2.03 -10.10 -3.57
C ILE A 45 2.93 -9.39 -4.59
N ALA A 46 3.16 -8.08 -4.45
CA ALA A 46 4.05 -7.32 -5.33
C ALA A 46 5.48 -7.90 -5.31
N LYS A 47 6.00 -8.22 -4.12
CA LYS A 47 7.31 -8.85 -3.93
C LYS A 47 7.40 -10.22 -4.63
N ARG A 48 6.40 -11.08 -4.45
CA ARG A 48 6.36 -12.43 -5.07
C ARG A 48 6.31 -12.36 -6.59
N LEU A 49 5.70 -11.33 -7.16
CA LEU A 49 5.63 -11.09 -8.60
C LEU A 49 6.86 -10.36 -9.17
N GLY A 50 7.85 -10.02 -8.33
CA GLY A 50 9.05 -9.29 -8.76
C GLY A 50 8.78 -7.82 -9.10
N LEU A 51 7.65 -7.26 -8.66
CA LEU A 51 7.25 -5.89 -8.97
C LEU A 51 7.85 -4.90 -7.97
N TYR A 52 9.17 -4.73 -8.02
CA TYR A 52 9.91 -3.96 -7.02
C TYR A 52 9.40 -2.52 -6.86
N GLN A 53 9.12 -1.83 -7.97
CA GLN A 53 8.58 -0.46 -7.93
C GLN A 53 7.22 -0.38 -7.21
N TYR A 54 6.35 -1.37 -7.41
CA TYR A 54 5.05 -1.44 -6.76
C TYR A 54 5.20 -1.76 -5.27
N GLN A 55 6.10 -2.70 -4.94
CA GLN A 55 6.42 -3.05 -3.56
C GLN A 55 6.87 -1.81 -2.78
N VAL A 56 7.88 -1.10 -3.30
CA VAL A 56 8.43 0.10 -2.65
C VAL A 56 7.39 1.21 -2.54
N ALA A 57 6.58 1.43 -3.58
CA ALA A 57 5.52 2.43 -3.54
C ALA A 57 4.47 2.13 -2.45
N LEU A 58 4.06 0.86 -2.32
CA LEU A 58 3.14 0.42 -1.27
C LEU A 58 3.76 0.54 0.13
N GLU A 59 5.01 0.10 0.30
CA GLU A 59 5.74 0.16 1.58
C GLU A 59 5.91 1.61 2.04
N ASN A 60 6.36 2.51 1.16
CA ASN A 60 6.54 3.92 1.49
C ASN A 60 5.21 4.62 1.83
N ALA A 61 4.15 4.33 1.09
CA ALA A 61 2.84 4.91 1.37
C ALA A 61 2.31 4.42 2.73
N CYS A 62 2.44 3.13 3.04
CA CYS A 62 2.07 2.58 4.34
C CYS A 62 2.93 3.14 5.47
N PHE A 63 4.23 3.29 5.25
CA PHE A 63 5.15 3.85 6.25
C PHE A 63 4.77 5.28 6.62
N LYS A 64 4.46 6.12 5.63
CA LYS A 64 3.93 7.49 5.86
C LYS A 64 2.65 7.51 6.71
N ILE A 65 1.78 6.51 6.57
CA ILE A 65 0.50 6.44 7.30
C ILE A 65 0.69 5.90 8.72
N LEU A 66 1.51 4.86 8.89
CA LEU A 66 1.67 4.13 10.15
C LEU A 66 2.68 4.78 11.09
N TYR A 67 3.68 5.48 10.53
CA TYR A 67 4.81 6.07 11.26
C TYR A 67 5.09 7.48 10.71
N PRO A 68 4.14 8.42 10.86
CA PRO A 68 4.26 9.75 10.25
C PRO A 68 5.44 10.55 10.81
N GLU A 69 5.71 10.47 12.11
CA GLU A 69 6.81 11.20 12.75
C GLU A 69 8.19 10.70 12.27
N GLU A 70 8.33 9.39 12.09
CA GLU A 70 9.54 8.75 11.61
C GLU A 70 9.74 9.01 10.12
N PHE A 71 8.65 9.02 9.35
CA PHE A 71 8.67 9.39 7.94
C PHE A 71 9.20 10.83 7.75
N GLU A 72 8.75 11.77 8.57
CA GLU A 72 9.23 13.17 8.53
C GLU A 72 10.70 13.33 8.90
N ARG A 73 11.29 12.39 9.67
CA ARG A 73 12.72 12.45 10.04
C ARG A 73 13.67 11.93 8.97
N ILE A 74 13.17 11.15 8.02
CA ILE A 74 13.98 10.51 6.97
C ILE A 74 14.07 11.40 5.71
N ILE A 75 13.16 12.37 5.58
CA ILE A 75 13.13 13.37 4.50
C ILE A 75 13.92 14.61 4.92
#